data_AF-A0A4Q2XRA0-F1
#
_entry.id   AF-A0A4Q2XRA0-F1
#
_cell.length_a   1.000
_cell.length_b   1.000
_cell.length_c   1.000
_cell.angle_alpha   90.00
_cell.angle_beta   90.00
_cell.angle_gamma   90.00
#
_symmetry.space_group_name_H-M   'P 1'
#
loop_
_entity.id
_entity.type
_entity.pdbx_description
1 polymer ?
#
loop_
_entity_poly.entity_id
_entity_poly.type
_entity_poly.pdbx_seq_one_letter_code
_entity_poly.pdbx_strand_id
1 'polypeptide(L)'
;MDFQIWINQSRGLSERLVAAVSPGAVALAALDLARHRTGLATMDWSGQVLDGPVEALLALTEELPARIQLPIRVIAAAVWLQAGRTEDSRRVVDSMMGFEVWPMPSVISLFLPWAVLLADRPELLPLWRMRANHRGDEVVELLATHAPDEPLLRLLETAEAAQDLSFMHDLIHSMKKWRRLKALRKFSFFPVLDREEEIQPGCLSGAWIKQQIQQAVGELLVIRATEARRREEMHVSLIPASAESQEREAVIYYQEHFPVWRENLCHSAHMAKNISLLRLVLQTPPDESCSIKSWWHAASALTEETRLEKVWPFIRDADDRIWREISIHAENMVERAVQTGELALAAELVNRIPSREAQSLRVRLERATAKVGTATEGGPTAGFLEASIQAVREGRLEEAASQAQAGIAAAKGIRNNDVRREVLFRLAACLICTPAAREAFKIVLRYTKNAVDSDDAVKRYFEFIECCE
;
A
#
# COMPACT_ATOMS: atom_id res chain seq x y z
N MET A 1 -54.29 34.04 5.75
CA MET A 1 -54.71 32.64 5.59
C MET A 1 -54.98 32.12 7.00
N ASP A 2 -56.17 31.57 7.24
CA ASP A 2 -56.65 31.21 8.58
C ASP A 2 -55.88 30.00 9.15
N PHE A 3 -55.36 30.08 10.37
CA PHE A 3 -54.45 29.07 10.95
C PHE A 3 -55.10 27.67 11.04
N GLN A 4 -56.42 27.64 11.28
CA GLN A 4 -57.19 26.40 11.33
C GLN A 4 -57.38 25.77 9.94
N ILE A 5 -57.56 26.60 8.90
CA ILE A 5 -57.61 26.15 7.50
C ILE A 5 -56.24 25.59 7.10
N TRP A 6 -55.17 26.22 7.57
CA TRP A 6 -53.78 25.81 7.33
C TRP A 6 -53.44 24.46 7.97
N ILE A 7 -53.83 24.20 9.23
CA ILE A 7 -53.64 22.88 9.90
C ILE A 7 -54.42 21.79 9.17
N ASN A 8 -55.67 22.07 8.79
CA ASN A 8 -56.54 21.08 8.15
C ASN A 8 -56.06 20.74 6.72
N GLN A 9 -55.53 21.71 5.98
CA GLN A 9 -54.93 21.48 4.66
C GLN A 9 -53.64 20.66 4.75
N SER A 10 -52.75 21.00 5.69
CA SER A 10 -51.51 20.25 5.93
C SER A 10 -51.80 18.78 6.31
N ARG A 11 -52.77 18.56 7.20
CA ARG A 11 -53.19 17.22 7.62
C ARG A 11 -53.83 16.42 6.48
N GLY A 12 -54.72 17.02 5.71
CA GLY A 12 -55.35 16.36 4.55
C GLY A 12 -54.35 16.00 3.44
N LEU A 13 -53.30 16.81 3.26
CA LEU A 13 -52.21 16.52 2.33
C LEU A 13 -51.29 15.39 2.85
N SER A 14 -50.97 15.37 4.15
CA SER A 14 -50.25 14.25 4.77
C SER A 14 -51.03 12.93 4.66
N GLU A 15 -52.35 12.94 4.85
CA GLU A 15 -53.21 11.75 4.72
C GLU A 15 -53.30 11.25 3.27
N ARG A 16 -53.35 12.14 2.27
CA ARG A 16 -53.31 11.77 0.84
C ARG A 16 -51.98 11.15 0.41
N LEU A 17 -50.89 11.53 1.07
CA LEU A 17 -49.54 11.04 0.79
C LEU A 17 -49.28 9.67 1.44
N VAL A 18 -49.79 9.46 2.66
CA VAL A 18 -49.80 8.13 3.30
C VAL A 18 -50.66 7.13 2.51
N ALA A 19 -51.70 7.61 1.82
CA ALA A 19 -52.56 6.80 0.95
C ALA A 19 -52.02 6.61 -0.49
N ALA A 20 -50.91 7.27 -0.85
CA ALA A 20 -50.36 7.20 -2.20
C ALA A 20 -49.58 5.89 -2.40
N VAL A 21 -50.12 4.99 -3.24
CA VAL A 21 -49.55 3.64 -3.48
C VAL A 21 -48.49 3.63 -4.60
N SER A 22 -48.38 4.72 -5.37
CA SER A 22 -47.42 4.81 -6.49
C SER A 22 -46.37 5.91 -6.22
N PRO A 23 -45.09 5.67 -6.56
CA PRO A 23 -44.00 6.64 -6.34
C PRO A 23 -44.26 8.05 -6.92
N GLY A 24 -44.92 8.13 -8.09
CA GLY A 24 -45.27 9.41 -8.71
C GLY A 24 -46.33 10.22 -7.93
N ALA A 25 -47.28 9.54 -7.28
CA ALA A 25 -48.31 10.20 -6.46
C ALA A 25 -47.74 10.73 -5.12
N VAL A 26 -46.74 10.04 -4.57
CA VAL A 26 -46.00 10.48 -3.38
C VAL A 26 -45.22 11.76 -3.69
N ALA A 27 -44.49 11.81 -4.81
CA ALA A 27 -43.69 12.98 -5.19
C ALA A 27 -44.56 14.23 -5.44
N LEU A 28 -45.74 14.06 -6.06
CA LEU A 28 -46.71 15.14 -6.26
C LEU A 28 -47.37 15.60 -4.96
N ALA A 29 -47.68 14.69 -4.04
CA ALA A 29 -48.21 15.07 -2.73
C ALA A 29 -47.12 15.73 -1.84
N ALA A 30 -45.85 15.34 -1.99
CA ALA A 30 -44.73 15.98 -1.30
C ALA A 30 -44.49 17.39 -1.83
N LEU A 31 -44.68 17.61 -3.14
CA LEU A 31 -44.70 18.93 -3.77
C LEU A 31 -45.79 19.82 -3.18
N ASP A 32 -47.00 19.30 -3.04
CA ASP A 32 -48.11 20.03 -2.42
C ASP A 32 -47.81 20.39 -0.94
N LEU A 33 -47.14 19.50 -0.20
CA LEU A 33 -46.70 19.73 1.18
C LEU A 33 -45.48 20.66 1.29
N ALA A 34 -44.66 20.80 0.25
CA ALA A 34 -43.43 21.59 0.29
C ALA A 34 -43.68 23.07 0.56
N ARG A 35 -44.83 23.56 0.11
CA ARG A 35 -45.35 24.90 0.40
C ARG A 35 -45.56 25.18 1.90
N HIS A 36 -45.63 24.12 2.72
CA HIS A 36 -45.90 24.19 4.15
C HIS A 36 -44.65 23.98 5.03
N ARG A 37 -43.46 23.73 4.44
CA ARG A 37 -42.08 23.67 5.00
C ARG A 37 -41.79 22.83 6.26
N THR A 38 -42.61 22.85 7.31
CA THR A 38 -42.43 22.08 8.55
C THR A 38 -42.74 20.59 8.40
N GLY A 39 -43.68 20.22 7.51
CA GLY A 39 -44.07 18.83 7.28
C GLY A 39 -42.99 17.99 6.57
N LEU A 40 -42.22 18.59 5.66
CA LEU A 40 -41.14 17.91 4.94
C LEU A 40 -39.96 17.51 5.81
N ALA A 41 -39.64 18.32 6.83
CA ALA A 41 -38.48 18.11 7.69
C ALA A 41 -38.62 16.88 8.60
N THR A 42 -39.86 16.38 8.78
CA THR A 42 -40.19 15.27 9.67
C THR A 42 -40.49 13.97 8.92
N MET A 43 -40.34 13.93 7.60
CA MET A 43 -40.75 12.81 6.75
C MET A 43 -39.55 12.05 6.17
N ASP A 44 -39.69 10.72 6.02
CA ASP A 44 -38.74 9.87 5.30
C ASP A 44 -39.09 9.78 3.81
N TRP A 45 -39.07 10.94 3.14
CA TRP A 45 -39.43 11.07 1.72
C TRP A 45 -38.26 10.75 0.79
N SER A 46 -37.04 10.61 1.34
CA SER A 46 -35.82 10.38 0.58
C SER A 46 -35.90 9.13 -0.28
N GLY A 47 -36.36 8.00 0.26
CA GLY A 47 -36.49 6.76 -0.51
C GLY A 47 -37.55 6.81 -1.61
N GLN A 48 -38.71 7.43 -1.36
CA GLN A 48 -39.86 7.38 -2.27
C GLN A 48 -39.77 8.42 -3.41
N VAL A 49 -39.11 9.57 -3.18
CA VAL A 49 -38.86 10.55 -4.24
C VAL A 49 -37.79 10.06 -5.24
N LEU A 50 -36.88 9.18 -4.80
CA LEU A 50 -35.90 8.52 -5.67
C LEU A 50 -36.55 7.50 -6.63
N ASP A 51 -37.79 7.10 -6.40
CA ASP A 51 -38.54 6.25 -7.34
C ASP A 51 -39.49 7.07 -8.26
N GLY A 52 -39.54 8.39 -8.08
CA GLY A 52 -40.41 9.31 -8.84
C GLY A 52 -39.83 9.77 -10.19
N PRO A 53 -40.67 10.41 -11.04
CA PRO A 53 -40.23 11.05 -12.28
C PRO A 53 -39.37 12.29 -12.00
N VAL A 54 -38.42 12.59 -12.90
CA VAL A 54 -37.47 13.70 -12.74
C VAL A 54 -38.16 15.06 -12.60
N GLU A 55 -39.26 15.27 -13.30
CA GLU A 55 -40.06 16.50 -13.26
C GLU A 55 -40.61 16.76 -11.85
N ALA A 56 -41.03 15.71 -11.14
CA ALA A 56 -41.57 15.85 -9.79
C ALA A 56 -40.47 16.20 -8.78
N LEU A 57 -39.27 15.62 -8.92
CA LEU A 57 -38.11 15.99 -8.10
C LEU A 57 -37.68 17.45 -8.36
N LEU A 58 -37.61 17.87 -9.62
CA LEU A 58 -37.19 19.23 -9.97
C LEU A 58 -38.18 20.26 -9.42
N ALA A 59 -39.49 20.05 -9.65
CA ALA A 59 -40.53 20.91 -9.10
C ALA A 59 -40.51 20.91 -7.55
N LEU A 60 -40.33 19.75 -6.93
CA LEU A 60 -40.27 19.64 -5.46
C LEU A 60 -39.11 20.46 -4.91
N THR A 61 -37.94 20.31 -5.50
CA THR A 61 -36.73 20.98 -5.03
C THR A 61 -36.77 22.49 -5.28
N GLU A 62 -37.44 22.98 -6.32
CA GLU A 62 -37.63 24.44 -6.54
C GLU A 62 -38.38 25.14 -5.41
N GLU A 63 -39.32 24.44 -4.76
CA GLU A 63 -40.12 24.96 -3.65
C GLU A 63 -39.37 24.94 -2.30
N LEU A 64 -38.19 24.27 -2.22
CA LEU A 64 -37.40 24.16 -1.00
C LEU A 64 -36.42 25.34 -0.82
N PRO A 65 -35.93 25.62 0.39
CA PRO A 65 -34.84 26.58 0.59
C PRO A 65 -33.57 26.17 -0.18
N ALA A 66 -32.86 27.13 -0.79
CA ALA A 66 -31.63 26.91 -1.59
C ALA A 66 -30.62 25.95 -0.93
N ARG A 67 -30.42 26.08 0.39
CA ARG A 67 -29.52 25.22 1.20
C ARG A 67 -29.88 23.73 1.22
N ILE A 68 -31.12 23.39 0.87
CA ILE A 68 -31.66 22.02 0.87
C ILE A 68 -31.77 21.49 -0.56
N GLN A 69 -31.99 22.36 -1.56
CA GLN A 69 -32.18 21.95 -2.95
C GLN A 69 -30.99 21.16 -3.50
N LEU A 70 -29.77 21.70 -3.35
CA LEU A 70 -28.58 21.12 -3.94
C LEU A 70 -28.21 19.75 -3.33
N PRO A 71 -28.15 19.55 -1.99
CA PRO A 71 -27.92 18.24 -1.41
C PRO A 71 -28.87 17.16 -1.94
N ILE A 72 -30.15 17.47 -2.06
CA ILE A 72 -31.17 16.51 -2.54
C ILE A 72 -30.92 16.17 -4.00
N ARG A 73 -30.69 17.18 -4.85
CA ARG A 73 -30.42 16.96 -6.28
C ARG A 73 -29.12 16.16 -6.50
N VAL A 74 -28.08 16.42 -5.71
CA VAL A 74 -26.83 15.65 -5.76
C VAL A 74 -27.06 14.20 -5.36
N ILE A 75 -27.75 13.95 -4.24
CA ILE A 75 -28.07 12.59 -3.78
C ILE A 75 -28.94 11.87 -4.82
N ALA A 76 -29.98 12.53 -5.32
CA ALA A 76 -30.90 11.92 -6.28
C ALA A 76 -30.24 11.61 -7.61
N ALA A 77 -29.45 12.54 -8.15
CA ALA A 77 -28.70 12.32 -9.37
C ALA A 77 -27.72 11.15 -9.22
N ALA A 78 -27.03 11.02 -8.07
CA ALA A 78 -26.11 9.91 -7.81
C ALA A 78 -26.85 8.57 -7.70
N VAL A 79 -27.95 8.50 -6.95
CA VAL A 79 -28.75 7.28 -6.80
C VAL A 79 -29.34 6.85 -8.15
N TRP A 80 -29.88 7.78 -8.94
CA TRP A 80 -30.43 7.48 -10.26
C TRP A 80 -29.38 7.01 -11.23
N LEU A 81 -28.19 7.60 -11.20
CA LEU A 81 -27.06 7.15 -11.99
C LEU A 81 -26.68 5.71 -11.62
N GLN A 82 -26.61 5.38 -10.32
CA GLN A 82 -26.36 4.02 -9.84
C GLN A 82 -27.47 3.03 -10.21
N ALA A 83 -28.73 3.49 -10.30
CA ALA A 83 -29.87 2.70 -10.73
C ALA A 83 -30.02 2.59 -12.27
N GLY A 84 -29.08 3.15 -13.06
CA GLY A 84 -29.11 3.11 -14.53
C GLY A 84 -30.04 4.14 -15.18
N ARG A 85 -30.64 5.05 -14.42
CA ARG A 85 -31.44 6.19 -14.91
C ARG A 85 -30.53 7.36 -15.31
N THR A 86 -29.61 7.12 -16.24
CA THR A 86 -28.55 8.08 -16.60
C THR A 86 -29.10 9.38 -17.19
N GLU A 87 -30.13 9.34 -18.03
CA GLU A 87 -30.71 10.55 -18.64
C GLU A 87 -31.38 11.45 -17.58
N ASP A 88 -32.20 10.86 -16.70
CA ASP A 88 -32.84 11.58 -15.60
C ASP A 88 -31.80 12.19 -14.65
N SER A 89 -30.77 11.43 -14.29
CA SER A 89 -29.65 11.93 -13.48
C SER A 89 -28.98 13.14 -14.14
N ARG A 90 -28.66 13.06 -15.43
CA ARG A 90 -28.00 14.16 -16.16
C ARG A 90 -28.88 15.41 -16.24
N ARG A 91 -30.19 15.26 -16.46
CA ARG A 91 -31.14 16.37 -16.40
C ARG A 91 -31.16 17.04 -15.03
N VAL A 92 -31.12 16.26 -13.95
CA VAL A 92 -30.98 16.83 -12.59
C VAL A 92 -29.65 17.57 -12.46
N VAL A 93 -28.55 16.99 -12.93
CA VAL A 93 -27.22 17.63 -12.89
C VAL A 93 -27.20 18.97 -13.61
N ASP A 94 -27.74 19.04 -14.83
CA ASP A 94 -27.79 20.28 -15.61
C ASP A 94 -28.57 21.38 -14.87
N SER A 95 -29.62 21.01 -14.14
CA SER A 95 -30.37 21.95 -13.30
C SER A 95 -29.58 22.48 -12.10
N MET A 96 -28.45 21.85 -11.74
CA MET A 96 -27.62 22.27 -10.60
C MET A 96 -26.61 23.38 -10.94
N MET A 97 -26.38 23.63 -12.22
CA MET A 97 -25.38 24.58 -12.70
C MET A 97 -25.76 26.04 -12.39
N GLY A 98 -27.03 26.33 -12.11
CA GLY A 98 -27.54 27.67 -11.79
C GLY A 98 -27.59 28.03 -10.30
N PHE A 99 -27.20 27.12 -9.38
CA PHE A 99 -27.27 27.42 -7.94
C PHE A 99 -26.16 28.37 -7.48
N GLU A 100 -26.55 29.48 -6.86
CA GLU A 100 -25.64 30.42 -6.18
C GLU A 100 -24.73 29.71 -5.18
N VAL A 101 -23.49 30.21 -5.08
CA VAL A 101 -22.43 29.67 -4.23
C VAL A 101 -22.75 29.95 -2.76
N TRP A 102 -23.59 29.12 -2.17
CA TRP A 102 -23.71 29.03 -0.72
C TRP A 102 -22.71 28.01 -0.20
N PRO A 103 -21.94 28.33 0.87
CA PRO A 103 -21.08 27.33 1.49
C PRO A 103 -21.98 26.18 1.95
N MET A 104 -21.77 25.01 1.36
CA MET A 104 -22.44 23.81 1.83
C MET A 104 -21.95 23.57 3.27
N PRO A 105 -22.84 23.29 4.23
CA PRO A 105 -22.37 22.67 5.47
C PRO A 105 -21.50 21.47 5.06
N SER A 106 -20.37 21.26 5.74
CA SER A 106 -19.45 20.15 5.47
C SER A 106 -20.13 18.82 5.82
N VAL A 107 -21.11 18.43 5.03
CA VAL A 107 -21.86 17.20 5.27
C VAL A 107 -21.08 16.09 4.57
N ILE A 108 -20.31 15.37 5.37
CA ILE A 108 -19.59 14.14 4.99
C ILE A 108 -20.49 13.20 4.16
N SER A 109 -21.80 13.22 4.41
CA SER A 109 -22.79 12.41 3.67
C SER A 109 -22.87 12.69 2.17
N LEU A 110 -22.29 13.78 1.66
CA LEU A 110 -22.32 14.13 0.24
C LEU A 110 -21.08 13.69 -0.54
N PHE A 111 -20.04 13.16 0.13
CA PHE A 111 -18.81 12.75 -0.56
C PHE A 111 -19.03 11.61 -1.55
N LEU A 112 -19.74 10.56 -1.15
CA LEU A 112 -20.04 9.44 -2.04
C LEU A 112 -20.93 9.86 -3.24
N PRO A 113 -22.03 10.62 -3.04
CA PRO A 113 -22.78 11.18 -4.16
C PRO A 113 -21.92 12.00 -5.13
N TRP A 114 -21.03 12.85 -4.63
CA TRP A 114 -20.13 13.63 -5.50
C TRP A 114 -19.13 12.76 -6.25
N ALA A 115 -18.56 11.72 -5.63
CA ALA A 115 -17.68 10.78 -6.31
C ALA A 115 -18.41 10.06 -7.46
N VAL A 116 -19.66 9.65 -7.23
CA VAL A 116 -20.51 9.03 -8.26
C VAL A 116 -20.76 9.99 -9.43
N LEU A 117 -21.10 11.26 -9.15
CA LEU A 117 -21.34 12.25 -10.19
C LEU A 117 -20.07 12.62 -10.95
N LEU A 118 -18.94 12.82 -10.27
CA LEU A 118 -17.65 13.13 -10.90
C LEU A 118 -17.14 11.96 -11.75
N ALA A 119 -17.49 10.72 -11.42
CA ALA A 119 -17.20 9.56 -12.24
C ALA A 119 -18.03 9.52 -13.55
N ASP A 120 -19.24 10.07 -13.60
CA ASP A 120 -19.98 10.21 -14.88
C ASP A 120 -19.59 11.50 -15.62
N ARG A 121 -19.49 12.62 -14.89
CA ARG A 121 -19.29 13.98 -15.41
C ARG A 121 -18.11 14.69 -14.73
N PRO A 122 -16.87 14.42 -15.17
CA PRO A 122 -15.65 15.06 -14.69
C PRO A 122 -15.68 16.60 -14.76
N GLU A 123 -16.40 17.18 -15.72
CA GLU A 123 -16.57 18.62 -15.90
C GLU A 123 -17.25 19.32 -14.71
N LEU A 124 -17.85 18.56 -13.79
CA LEU A 124 -18.39 19.09 -12.53
C LEU A 124 -17.29 19.39 -11.49
N LEU A 125 -16.03 19.07 -11.76
CA LEU A 125 -14.91 19.29 -10.84
C LEU A 125 -14.85 20.74 -10.32
N PRO A 126 -14.90 21.81 -11.16
CA PRO A 126 -14.87 23.19 -10.65
C PRO A 126 -16.07 23.50 -9.74
N LEU A 127 -17.25 22.97 -10.08
CA LEU A 127 -18.47 23.16 -9.32
C LEU A 127 -18.39 22.50 -7.93
N TRP A 128 -17.85 21.29 -7.87
CA TRP A 128 -17.56 20.61 -6.62
C TRP A 128 -16.51 21.37 -5.81
N ARG A 129 -15.41 21.83 -6.42
CA ARG A 129 -14.33 22.56 -5.74
C ARG A 129 -14.79 23.87 -5.11
N MET A 130 -15.62 24.65 -5.80
CA MET A 130 -16.22 25.87 -5.22
C MET A 130 -17.04 25.60 -3.95
N ARG A 131 -17.53 24.37 -3.77
CA ARG A 131 -18.48 24.00 -2.73
C ARG A 131 -17.90 23.08 -1.67
N ALA A 132 -16.84 22.35 -2.01
CA ALA A 132 -16.07 21.54 -1.10
C ALA A 132 -15.14 22.45 -0.29
N ASN A 133 -15.37 22.54 1.02
CA ASN A 133 -14.35 23.06 1.94
C ASN A 133 -13.09 22.16 1.89
N HIS A 134 -12.04 22.49 2.67
CA HIS A 134 -10.73 21.82 2.72
C HIS A 134 -10.68 20.30 3.06
N ARG A 135 -11.75 19.52 2.85
CA ARG A 135 -11.85 18.07 3.10
C ARG A 135 -12.16 17.30 1.80
N GLY A 136 -11.31 17.47 0.79
CA GLY A 136 -11.46 16.86 -0.54
C GLY A 136 -10.96 15.40 -0.62
N ASP A 137 -10.11 14.98 0.31
CA ASP A 137 -9.35 13.73 0.24
C ASP A 137 -10.24 12.48 0.18
N GLU A 138 -11.34 12.46 0.93
CA GLU A 138 -12.28 11.32 0.96
C GLU A 138 -12.96 11.10 -0.40
N VAL A 139 -13.30 12.18 -1.12
CA VAL A 139 -13.90 12.08 -2.47
C VAL A 139 -12.87 11.55 -3.46
N VAL A 140 -11.63 12.06 -3.39
CA VAL A 140 -10.52 11.62 -4.23
C VAL A 140 -10.22 10.14 -4.01
N GLU A 141 -10.22 9.69 -2.76
CA GLU A 141 -10.02 8.29 -2.40
C GLU A 141 -11.14 7.38 -2.93
N LEU A 142 -12.41 7.79 -2.77
CA LEU A 142 -13.55 7.05 -3.31
C LEU A 142 -13.52 6.95 -4.84
N LEU A 143 -13.16 8.04 -5.52
CA LEU A 143 -12.97 8.05 -6.97
C LEU A 143 -11.90 7.04 -7.40
N ALA A 144 -10.70 7.12 -6.81
CA ALA A 144 -9.61 6.21 -7.16
C ALA A 144 -9.94 4.73 -6.88
N THR A 145 -10.76 4.46 -5.85
CA THR A 145 -11.17 3.11 -5.47
C THR A 145 -12.19 2.54 -6.46
N HIS A 146 -13.24 3.30 -6.79
CA HIS A 146 -14.46 2.76 -7.41
C HIS A 146 -14.71 3.22 -8.84
N ALA A 147 -14.18 4.38 -9.25
CA ALA A 147 -14.45 4.89 -10.59
C ALA A 147 -13.76 4.04 -11.66
N PRO A 148 -14.34 3.90 -12.87
CA PRO A 148 -13.64 3.32 -14.01
C PRO A 148 -12.41 4.16 -14.41
N ASP A 149 -11.49 3.59 -15.19
CA ASP A 149 -10.24 4.28 -15.59
C ASP A 149 -10.49 5.52 -16.47
N GLU A 150 -11.52 5.46 -17.33
CA GLU A 150 -11.80 6.52 -18.30
C GLU A 150 -12.29 7.83 -17.63
N PRO A 151 -13.21 7.79 -16.65
CA PRO A 151 -13.52 8.95 -15.83
C PRO A 151 -12.34 9.53 -15.05
N LEU A 152 -11.48 8.68 -14.48
CA LEU A 152 -10.29 9.14 -13.75
C LEU A 152 -9.34 9.92 -14.66
N LEU A 153 -9.17 9.44 -15.90
CA LEU A 153 -8.38 10.13 -16.92
C LEU A 153 -8.97 11.51 -17.24
N ARG A 154 -10.27 11.57 -17.54
CA ARG A 154 -10.96 12.84 -17.83
C ARG A 154 -10.97 13.80 -16.63
N LEU A 155 -10.97 13.29 -15.40
CA LEU A 155 -10.83 14.10 -14.19
C LEU A 155 -9.44 14.74 -14.10
N LEU A 156 -8.38 14.00 -14.43
CA LEU A 156 -7.03 14.56 -14.49
C LEU A 156 -6.90 15.60 -15.61
N GLU A 157 -7.50 15.36 -16.79
CA GLU A 157 -7.57 16.34 -17.88
C GLU A 157 -8.33 17.60 -17.47
N THR A 158 -9.47 17.44 -16.79
CA THR A 158 -10.27 18.57 -16.30
C THR A 158 -9.51 19.36 -15.23
N ALA A 159 -8.80 18.65 -14.35
CA ALA A 159 -7.97 19.27 -13.32
C ALA A 159 -6.77 20.02 -13.91
N GLU A 160 -6.14 19.47 -14.94
CA GLU A 160 -5.06 20.13 -15.69
C GLU A 160 -5.56 21.40 -16.38
N ALA A 161 -6.70 21.32 -17.08
CA ALA A 161 -7.33 22.48 -17.71
C ALA A 161 -7.73 23.57 -16.68
N ALA A 162 -8.15 23.15 -15.49
CA ALA A 162 -8.44 24.03 -14.36
C ALA A 162 -7.19 24.48 -13.59
N GLN A 163 -6.01 23.94 -13.90
CA GLN A 163 -4.74 24.17 -13.21
C GLN A 163 -4.77 23.82 -11.71
N ASP A 164 -5.54 22.79 -11.34
CA ASP A 164 -5.64 22.29 -9.97
C ASP A 164 -4.59 21.20 -9.72
N LEU A 165 -3.31 21.61 -9.64
CA LEU A 165 -2.18 20.71 -9.43
C LEU A 165 -2.26 19.97 -8.09
N SER A 166 -2.88 20.58 -7.06
CA SER A 166 -3.11 19.93 -5.77
C SER A 166 -4.06 18.74 -5.91
N PHE A 167 -5.21 18.95 -6.55
CA PHE A 167 -6.16 17.86 -6.80
C PHE A 167 -5.53 16.77 -7.67
N MET A 168 -4.78 17.14 -8.71
CA MET A 168 -4.05 16.17 -9.53
C MET A 168 -3.12 15.32 -8.67
N HIS A 169 -2.30 15.95 -7.82
CA HIS A 169 -1.40 15.24 -6.91
C HIS A 169 -2.15 14.24 -6.02
N ASP A 170 -3.22 14.68 -5.36
CA ASP A 170 -3.98 13.85 -4.43
C ASP A 170 -4.66 12.67 -5.16
N LEU A 171 -5.14 12.91 -6.37
CA LEU A 171 -5.73 11.90 -7.23
C LEU A 171 -4.70 10.90 -7.73
N ILE A 172 -3.51 11.34 -8.15
CA ILE A 172 -2.38 10.48 -8.54
C ILE A 172 -1.96 9.59 -7.37
N HIS A 173 -1.82 10.18 -6.18
CA HIS A 173 -1.46 9.45 -4.97
C HIS A 173 -2.50 8.37 -4.63
N SER A 174 -3.78 8.73 -4.70
CA SER A 174 -4.89 7.79 -4.45
C SER A 174 -4.96 6.71 -5.53
N MET A 175 -4.77 7.05 -6.81
CA MET A 175 -4.71 6.10 -7.92
C MET A 175 -3.55 5.12 -7.78
N LYS A 176 -2.38 5.57 -7.30
CA LYS A 176 -1.25 4.71 -6.95
C LYS A 176 -1.62 3.75 -5.81
N LYS A 177 -2.18 4.25 -4.71
CA LYS A 177 -2.64 3.46 -3.55
C LYS A 177 -3.59 2.34 -3.99
N TRP A 178 -4.54 2.65 -4.87
CA TRP A 178 -5.55 1.73 -5.39
C TRP A 178 -5.15 1.03 -6.70
N ARG A 179 -3.85 1.07 -7.07
CA ARG A 179 -3.25 0.32 -8.18
C ARG A 179 -3.90 0.56 -9.55
N ARG A 180 -4.31 1.79 -9.84
CA ARG A 180 -4.95 2.21 -11.10
C ARG A 180 -3.94 2.41 -12.25
N LEU A 181 -3.14 1.39 -12.53
CA LEU A 181 -2.05 1.42 -13.50
C LEU A 181 -2.49 1.83 -14.92
N LYS A 182 -3.61 1.29 -15.41
CA LYS A 182 -4.11 1.59 -16.76
C LYS A 182 -4.43 3.07 -16.95
N ALA A 183 -5.14 3.68 -16.00
CA ALA A 183 -5.46 5.09 -16.04
C ALA A 183 -4.21 5.97 -15.93
N LEU A 184 -3.33 5.69 -14.95
CA LEU A 184 -2.08 6.43 -14.77
C LEU A 184 -1.16 6.35 -15.99
N ARG A 185 -1.08 5.18 -16.64
CA ARG A 185 -0.27 5.00 -17.86
C ARG A 185 -0.83 5.73 -19.07
N LYS A 186 -2.15 5.83 -19.22
CA LYS A 186 -2.72 6.68 -20.27
C LYS A 186 -2.34 8.14 -20.04
N PHE A 187 -2.42 8.60 -18.78
CA PHE A 187 -2.11 9.98 -18.43
C PHE A 187 -0.59 10.29 -18.42
N SER A 188 0.28 9.29 -18.28
CA SER A 188 1.74 9.49 -18.28
C SER A 188 2.28 10.05 -19.59
N PHE A 189 1.50 10.09 -20.66
CA PHE A 189 1.85 10.73 -21.94
C PHE A 189 1.25 12.13 -22.12
N PHE A 190 0.36 12.56 -21.24
CA PHE A 190 -0.32 13.86 -21.33
C PHE A 190 0.62 15.01 -20.89
N PRO A 191 0.67 16.15 -21.61
CA PRO A 191 1.46 17.30 -21.18
C PRO A 191 0.82 17.94 -19.95
N VAL A 192 1.61 18.20 -18.90
CA VAL A 192 1.16 18.99 -17.75
C VAL A 192 1.94 20.29 -17.79
N LEU A 193 1.25 21.39 -18.08
CA LEU A 193 1.87 22.68 -18.32
C LEU A 193 1.93 23.52 -17.05
N ASP A 194 3.04 24.22 -16.85
CA ASP A 194 3.16 25.31 -15.88
C ASP A 194 2.60 26.60 -16.49
N ARG A 195 2.01 27.48 -15.67
CA ARG A 195 1.74 28.87 -16.10
C ARG A 195 3.05 29.66 -16.16
N GLU A 196 3.22 30.46 -17.21
CA GLU A 196 4.40 31.30 -17.44
C GLU A 196 4.67 32.35 -16.32
N GLU A 197 3.70 32.62 -15.43
CA GLU A 197 3.79 33.79 -14.54
C GLU A 197 4.08 33.52 -13.05
N GLU A 198 3.93 32.32 -12.48
CA GLU A 198 4.24 32.13 -11.04
C GLU A 198 4.60 30.67 -10.69
N ILE A 199 5.89 30.34 -10.72
CA ILE A 199 6.42 29.29 -9.84
C ILE A 199 6.98 30.01 -8.60
N GLN A 200 6.09 30.35 -7.66
CA GLN A 200 6.57 30.76 -6.34
C GLN A 200 7.31 29.58 -5.69
N PRO A 201 8.46 29.81 -5.02
CA PRO A 201 9.18 28.75 -4.32
C PRO A 201 8.25 28.04 -3.32
N GLY A 202 8.00 26.74 -3.51
CA GLY A 202 7.12 25.93 -2.67
C GLY A 202 5.76 25.56 -3.29
N CYS A 203 5.42 26.08 -4.46
CA CYS A 203 4.25 25.63 -5.22
C CYS A 203 4.54 24.36 -6.04
N LEU A 204 3.52 23.52 -6.24
CA LEU A 204 3.60 22.38 -7.16
C LEU A 204 3.79 22.87 -8.59
N SER A 205 4.65 22.21 -9.37
CA SER A 205 4.81 22.48 -10.81
C SER A 205 4.25 21.34 -11.66
N GLY A 206 3.86 21.64 -12.88
CA GLY A 206 3.46 20.67 -13.90
C GLY A 206 4.55 19.64 -14.18
N ALA A 207 5.82 20.08 -14.23
CA ALA A 207 6.97 19.17 -14.32
C ALA A 207 7.05 18.19 -13.14
N TRP A 208 6.78 18.66 -11.91
CA TRP A 208 6.76 17.80 -10.74
C TRP A 208 5.57 16.83 -10.76
N ILE A 209 4.37 17.28 -11.13
CA ILE A 209 3.20 16.41 -11.28
C ILE A 209 3.47 15.32 -12.33
N LYS A 210 4.11 15.69 -13.45
CA LYS A 210 4.52 14.75 -14.48
C LYS A 210 5.46 13.68 -13.93
N GLN A 211 6.46 14.08 -13.16
CA GLN A 211 7.38 13.17 -12.49
C GLN A 211 6.63 12.24 -11.52
N GLN A 212 5.67 12.74 -10.74
CA GLN A 212 4.86 11.91 -9.83
C GLN A 212 4.05 10.85 -10.57
N ILE A 213 3.45 11.19 -11.72
CA ILE A 213 2.71 10.23 -12.56
C ILE A 213 3.65 9.15 -13.08
N GLN A 214 4.79 9.56 -13.65
CA GLN A 214 5.76 8.63 -14.21
C GLN A 214 6.29 7.68 -13.13
N GLN A 215 6.58 8.20 -11.94
CA GLN A 215 7.04 7.43 -10.80
C GLN A 215 5.95 6.44 -10.32
N ALA A 216 4.69 6.88 -10.21
CA ALA A 216 3.59 6.02 -9.83
C ALA A 216 3.37 4.86 -10.83
N VAL A 217 3.46 5.12 -12.13
CA VAL A 217 3.37 4.07 -13.16
C VAL A 217 4.54 3.10 -13.04
N GLY A 218 5.77 3.58 -12.92
CA GLY A 218 6.96 2.75 -12.77
C GLY A 218 6.87 1.81 -11.56
N GLU A 219 6.46 2.34 -10.40
CA GLU A 219 6.26 1.54 -9.19
C GLU A 219 5.18 0.48 -9.35
N LEU A 220 4.05 0.81 -9.98
CA LEU A 220 2.97 -0.15 -10.21
C LEU A 220 3.37 -1.25 -11.21
N LEU A 221 4.22 -0.95 -12.20
CA LEU A 221 4.80 -1.97 -13.09
C LEU A 221 5.70 -2.93 -12.30
N VAL A 222 6.52 -2.41 -11.39
CA VAL A 222 7.36 -3.23 -10.50
C VAL A 222 6.51 -4.11 -9.58
N ILE A 223 5.46 -3.55 -8.96
CA ILE A 223 4.53 -4.32 -8.12
C ILE A 223 3.89 -5.45 -8.92
N ARG A 224 3.42 -5.16 -10.14
CA ARG A 224 2.83 -6.17 -11.03
C ARG A 224 3.83 -7.28 -11.39
N ALA A 225 5.10 -6.93 -11.61
CA ALA A 225 6.17 -7.90 -11.83
C ALA A 225 6.43 -8.77 -10.59
N THR A 226 6.47 -8.18 -9.39
CA THR A 226 6.60 -8.93 -8.13
C THR A 226 5.45 -9.91 -7.93
N GLU A 227 4.22 -9.49 -8.20
CA GLU A 227 3.05 -10.36 -8.11
C GLU A 227 3.08 -11.52 -9.11
N ALA A 228 3.53 -11.25 -10.35
CA ALA A 228 3.70 -12.29 -11.35
C ALA A 228 4.71 -13.35 -10.88
N ARG A 229 5.85 -12.93 -10.30
CA ARG A 229 6.85 -13.84 -9.74
C ARG A 229 6.27 -14.70 -8.61
N ARG A 230 5.56 -14.09 -7.65
CA ARG A 230 4.91 -14.84 -6.56
C ARG A 230 3.93 -15.88 -7.08
N ARG A 231 3.14 -15.56 -8.12
CA ARG A 231 2.19 -16.52 -8.72
C ARG A 231 2.93 -17.69 -9.39
N GLU A 232 4.03 -17.43 -10.09
CA GLU A 232 4.86 -18.49 -10.69
C GLU A 232 5.46 -19.41 -9.62
N GLU A 233 5.99 -18.85 -8.53
CA GLU A 233 6.53 -19.61 -7.39
C GLU A 233 5.48 -20.47 -6.71
N MET A 234 4.25 -19.97 -6.59
CA MET A 234 3.12 -20.73 -6.03
C MET A 234 2.50 -21.72 -7.04
N HIS A 235 3.06 -21.87 -8.25
CA HIS A 235 2.51 -22.70 -9.34
C HIS A 235 1.04 -22.41 -9.69
N VAL A 236 0.56 -21.20 -9.41
CA VAL A 236 -0.82 -20.79 -9.72
C VAL A 236 -0.83 -20.25 -11.15
N SER A 237 -0.97 -21.13 -12.14
CA SER A 237 -1.00 -20.72 -13.55
C SER A 237 -2.40 -20.76 -14.16
N LEU A 238 -2.97 -19.57 -14.41
CA LEU A 238 -4.13 -19.36 -15.30
C LEU A 238 -4.07 -18.03 -16.12
N ILE A 239 -2.93 -17.30 -16.21
CA ILE A 239 -2.84 -15.96 -16.87
C ILE A 239 -1.57 -15.81 -17.75
N PRO A 240 -1.58 -15.01 -18.86
CA PRO A 240 -0.82 -15.31 -20.09
C PRO A 240 0.56 -14.65 -20.27
N ALA A 241 1.13 -13.97 -19.26
CA ALA A 241 2.45 -13.34 -19.36
C ALA A 241 3.37 -13.75 -18.19
N SER A 242 4.59 -14.18 -18.49
CA SER A 242 5.59 -14.61 -17.50
C SER A 242 6.08 -13.42 -16.64
N ALA A 243 6.57 -13.71 -15.44
CA ALA A 243 7.20 -12.72 -14.56
C ALA A 243 8.36 -12.01 -15.27
N GLU A 244 9.13 -12.75 -16.07
CA GLU A 244 10.20 -12.17 -16.89
C GLU A 244 9.68 -11.12 -17.88
N SER A 245 8.54 -11.37 -18.54
CA SER A 245 7.93 -10.38 -19.43
C SER A 245 7.51 -9.12 -18.69
N GLN A 246 7.02 -9.26 -17.45
CA GLN A 246 6.59 -8.13 -16.62
C GLN A 246 7.77 -7.31 -16.11
N GLU A 247 8.85 -7.98 -15.70
CA GLU A 247 10.11 -7.35 -15.30
C GLU A 247 10.72 -6.55 -16.45
N ARG A 248 10.77 -7.14 -17.65
CA ARG A 248 11.24 -6.44 -18.86
C ARG A 248 10.42 -5.19 -19.17
N GLU A 249 9.10 -5.26 -19.05
CA GLU A 249 8.23 -4.09 -19.29
C GLU A 249 8.53 -2.96 -18.30
N ALA A 250 8.74 -3.27 -17.01
CA ALA A 250 9.12 -2.27 -16.01
C ALA A 250 10.46 -1.61 -16.37
N VAL A 251 11.47 -2.41 -16.75
CA VAL A 251 12.80 -1.90 -17.14
C VAL A 251 12.71 -0.97 -18.35
N ILE A 252 12.00 -1.39 -19.41
CA ILE A 252 11.80 -0.58 -20.62
C ILE A 252 11.14 0.74 -20.25
N TYR A 253 10.08 0.70 -19.45
CA TYR A 253 9.39 1.91 -19.01
C TYR A 253 10.32 2.89 -18.28
N TYR A 254 11.16 2.39 -17.36
CA TYR A 254 12.12 3.23 -16.65
C TYR A 254 13.16 3.85 -17.59
N GLN A 255 13.69 3.07 -18.54
CA GLN A 255 14.67 3.53 -19.53
C GLN A 255 14.11 4.64 -20.44
N GLU A 256 12.83 4.56 -20.81
CA GLU A 256 12.19 5.53 -21.70
C GLU A 256 11.85 6.85 -21.02
N HIS A 257 11.64 6.85 -19.70
CA HIS A 257 11.04 7.99 -18.99
C HIS A 257 11.96 8.68 -17.98
N PHE A 258 13.08 8.08 -17.60
CA PHE A 258 13.97 8.65 -16.58
C PHE A 258 15.43 8.70 -17.06
N PRO A 259 16.11 9.86 -16.97
CA PRO A 259 17.55 9.93 -17.23
C PRO A 259 18.38 9.05 -16.28
N VAL A 260 17.98 9.00 -15.00
CA VAL A 260 18.62 8.19 -13.94
C VAL A 260 17.79 6.94 -13.64
N TRP A 261 17.44 6.19 -14.68
CA TRP A 261 16.42 5.14 -14.62
C TRP A 261 16.73 4.01 -13.64
N ARG A 262 18.01 3.62 -13.48
CA ARG A 262 18.39 2.54 -12.54
C ARG A 262 18.22 2.97 -11.09
N GLU A 263 18.46 4.24 -10.76
CA GLU A 263 18.18 4.77 -9.42
C GLU A 263 16.69 4.68 -9.08
N ASN A 264 15.83 5.17 -9.97
CA ASN A 264 14.39 5.13 -9.73
C ASN A 264 13.86 3.68 -9.71
N LEU A 265 14.36 2.81 -10.59
CA LEU A 265 14.04 1.40 -10.59
C LEU A 265 14.49 0.73 -9.28
N CYS A 266 15.69 1.03 -8.78
CA CYS A 266 16.20 0.49 -7.53
C CYS A 266 15.28 0.84 -6.35
N HIS A 267 14.90 2.11 -6.23
CA HIS A 267 14.00 2.56 -5.17
C HIS A 267 12.69 1.77 -5.18
N SER A 268 12.04 1.68 -6.35
CA SER A 268 10.77 0.98 -6.51
C SER A 268 10.90 -0.53 -6.31
N ALA A 269 11.98 -1.15 -6.82
CA ALA A 269 12.27 -2.58 -6.63
C ALA A 269 12.51 -2.92 -5.16
N HIS A 270 13.21 -2.06 -4.42
CA HIS A 270 13.40 -2.24 -2.98
C HIS A 270 12.08 -2.17 -2.22
N MET A 271 11.27 -1.14 -2.45
CA MET A 271 9.96 -0.99 -1.79
C MET A 271 9.01 -2.16 -2.11
N ALA A 272 9.05 -2.67 -3.33
CA ALA A 272 8.26 -3.82 -3.76
C ALA A 272 8.89 -5.18 -3.44
N LYS A 273 10.09 -5.21 -2.82
CA LYS A 273 10.88 -6.41 -2.53
C LYS A 273 11.09 -7.31 -3.76
N ASN A 274 11.35 -6.71 -4.93
CA ASN A 274 11.59 -7.45 -6.16
C ASN A 274 13.08 -7.82 -6.32
N ILE A 275 13.45 -9.01 -5.83
CA ILE A 275 14.82 -9.54 -5.85
C ILE A 275 15.44 -9.53 -7.26
N SER A 276 14.66 -9.83 -8.29
CA SER A 276 15.19 -10.00 -9.65
C SER A 276 15.59 -8.65 -10.26
N LEU A 277 14.77 -7.63 -10.04
CA LEU A 277 15.08 -6.26 -10.45
C LEU A 277 16.23 -5.65 -9.62
N LEU A 278 16.33 -5.97 -8.32
CA LEU A 278 17.50 -5.58 -7.51
C LEU A 278 18.80 -6.18 -8.04
N ARG A 279 18.79 -7.46 -8.46
CA ARG A 279 19.95 -8.09 -9.11
C ARG A 279 20.32 -7.41 -10.42
N LEU A 280 19.33 -7.01 -11.23
CA LEU A 280 19.58 -6.28 -12.47
C LEU A 280 20.31 -4.95 -12.21
N VAL A 281 19.91 -4.21 -11.17
CA VAL A 281 20.61 -2.98 -10.76
C VAL A 281 22.06 -3.28 -10.39
N LEU A 282 22.30 -4.37 -9.64
CA LEU A 282 23.64 -4.75 -9.18
C LEU A 282 24.56 -5.29 -10.28
N GLN A 283 24.01 -5.81 -11.39
CA GLN A 283 24.79 -6.31 -12.53
C GLN A 283 25.55 -5.22 -13.28
N THR A 284 25.17 -3.95 -13.12
CA THR A 284 25.91 -2.83 -13.72
C THR A 284 26.60 -2.04 -12.59
N PRO A 285 27.90 -1.73 -12.71
CA PRO A 285 28.55 -0.85 -11.75
C PRO A 285 27.92 0.56 -11.75
N PRO A 286 28.10 1.33 -10.66
CA PRO A 286 27.61 2.71 -10.58
C PRO A 286 28.08 3.57 -11.77
N ASP A 287 27.14 4.29 -12.40
CA ASP A 287 27.35 5.16 -13.55
C ASP A 287 26.42 6.39 -13.47
N GLU A 288 26.33 7.20 -14.53
CA GLU A 288 25.43 8.36 -14.56
C GLU A 288 23.94 8.00 -14.37
N SER A 289 23.55 6.75 -14.64
CA SER A 289 22.18 6.26 -14.51
C SER A 289 21.89 5.59 -13.15
N CYS A 290 22.92 5.29 -12.35
CA CYS A 290 22.83 4.66 -11.04
C CYS A 290 23.91 5.19 -10.09
N SER A 291 23.53 6.00 -9.11
CA SER A 291 24.49 6.47 -8.11
C SER A 291 25.05 5.33 -7.25
N ILE A 292 26.28 5.51 -6.74
CA ILE A 292 26.94 4.57 -5.81
C ILE A 292 26.03 4.27 -4.61
N LYS A 293 25.35 5.30 -4.10
CA LYS A 293 24.38 5.18 -3.01
C LYS A 293 23.22 4.26 -3.37
N SER A 294 22.59 4.45 -4.52
CA SER A 294 21.46 3.62 -4.97
C SER A 294 21.87 2.19 -5.27
N TRP A 295 23.02 2.00 -5.90
CA TRP A 295 23.61 0.67 -6.13
C TRP A 295 23.89 -0.06 -4.80
N TRP A 296 24.44 0.63 -3.80
CA TRP A 296 24.64 0.04 -2.47
C TRP A 296 23.32 -0.27 -1.75
N HIS A 297 22.32 0.61 -1.87
CA HIS A 297 20.98 0.32 -1.34
C HIS A 297 20.39 -0.95 -1.96
N ALA A 298 20.60 -1.20 -3.26
CA ALA A 298 20.21 -2.46 -3.88
C ALA A 298 20.93 -3.67 -3.25
N ALA A 299 22.23 -3.55 -2.98
CA ALA A 299 23.03 -4.62 -2.35
C ALA A 299 22.57 -4.92 -0.92
N SER A 300 22.34 -3.87 -0.12
CA SER A 300 21.83 -4.01 1.25
C SER A 300 20.44 -4.64 1.25
N ALA A 301 19.52 -4.11 0.43
CA ALA A 301 18.16 -4.63 0.29
C ALA A 301 18.14 -6.10 -0.14
N LEU A 302 18.97 -6.47 -1.12
CA LEU A 302 19.08 -7.85 -1.57
C LEU A 302 19.64 -8.77 -0.48
N THR A 303 20.54 -8.27 0.37
CA THR A 303 21.12 -9.02 1.49
C THR A 303 20.10 -9.22 2.62
N GLU A 304 19.20 -8.27 2.85
CA GLU A 304 18.11 -8.42 3.81
C GLU A 304 17.15 -9.56 3.41
N GLU A 305 16.82 -9.64 2.12
CA GLU A 305 15.91 -10.64 1.56
C GLU A 305 16.60 -11.97 1.23
N THR A 306 17.93 -12.02 1.19
CA THR A 306 18.69 -13.23 0.83
C THR A 306 19.91 -13.46 1.73
N ARG A 307 20.97 -14.07 1.19
CA ARG A 307 22.24 -14.36 1.88
C ARG A 307 23.36 -13.54 1.25
N LEU A 308 24.37 -13.19 2.02
CA LEU A 308 25.51 -12.40 1.54
C LEU A 308 26.21 -13.11 0.38
N GLU A 309 26.27 -14.44 0.37
CA GLU A 309 26.83 -15.29 -0.69
C GLU A 309 26.21 -15.00 -2.07
N LYS A 310 24.94 -14.61 -2.12
CA LYS A 310 24.22 -14.29 -3.35
C LYS A 310 24.45 -12.86 -3.82
N VAL A 311 24.92 -11.98 -2.94
CA VAL A 311 25.20 -10.56 -3.21
C VAL A 311 26.69 -10.32 -3.47
N TRP A 312 27.55 -11.09 -2.79
CA TRP A 312 29.00 -10.98 -2.83
C TRP A 312 29.61 -10.87 -4.23
N PRO A 313 29.18 -11.68 -5.24
CA PRO A 313 29.74 -11.61 -6.59
C PRO A 313 29.55 -10.25 -7.27
N PHE A 314 28.55 -9.47 -6.88
CA PHE A 314 28.28 -8.16 -7.46
C PHE A 314 29.14 -7.06 -6.83
N ILE A 315 29.50 -7.20 -5.56
CA ILE A 315 30.16 -6.13 -4.79
C ILE A 315 31.64 -6.38 -4.53
N ARG A 316 32.12 -7.63 -4.55
CA ARG A 316 33.50 -7.99 -4.22
C ARG A 316 34.54 -7.23 -5.03
N ASP A 317 34.24 -7.02 -6.31
CA ASP A 317 35.16 -6.46 -7.29
C ASP A 317 34.90 -4.95 -7.52
N ALA A 318 34.13 -4.30 -6.63
CA ALA A 318 33.95 -2.85 -6.63
C ALA A 318 35.26 -2.10 -6.38
N ASP A 319 35.41 -0.92 -6.98
CA ASP A 319 36.63 -0.13 -6.87
C ASP A 319 36.79 0.57 -5.49
N ASP A 320 37.99 1.08 -5.23
CA ASP A 320 38.33 1.75 -3.96
C ASP A 320 37.53 3.02 -3.70
N ARG A 321 36.93 3.62 -4.74
CA ARG A 321 36.06 4.78 -4.59
C ARG A 321 34.72 4.32 -4.02
N ILE A 322 34.12 3.29 -4.60
CA ILE A 322 32.87 2.69 -4.12
C ILE A 322 33.06 2.24 -2.66
N TRP A 323 34.12 1.51 -2.34
CA TRP A 323 34.41 1.04 -0.97
C TRP A 323 34.53 2.17 0.08
N ARG A 324 35.04 3.34 -0.32
CA ARG A 324 35.11 4.53 0.57
C ARG A 324 33.75 5.18 0.80
N GLU A 325 32.86 5.14 -0.18
CA GLU A 325 31.54 5.77 -0.08
C GLU A 325 30.53 4.87 0.64
N ILE A 326 30.65 3.53 0.51
CA ILE A 326 29.70 2.56 1.08
C ILE A 326 30.03 2.13 2.51
N SER A 327 31.22 2.44 3.02
CA SER A 327 31.69 2.01 4.34
C SER A 327 30.73 2.39 5.48
N ILE A 328 30.07 3.55 5.35
CA ILE A 328 29.06 4.05 6.29
C ILE A 328 27.81 3.16 6.35
N HIS A 329 27.56 2.39 5.29
CA HIS A 329 26.35 1.60 5.10
C HIS A 329 26.60 0.09 5.16
N ALA A 330 27.82 -0.35 5.48
CA ALA A 330 28.19 -1.77 5.50
C ALA A 330 27.76 -2.53 6.76
N GLU A 331 27.32 -1.82 7.81
CA GLU A 331 26.94 -2.44 9.09
C GLU A 331 25.84 -3.49 8.90
N ASN A 332 24.77 -3.16 8.17
CA ASN A 332 23.62 -4.04 7.98
C ASN A 332 24.00 -5.37 7.31
N MET A 333 24.88 -5.33 6.30
CA MET A 333 25.31 -6.53 5.59
C MET A 333 26.23 -7.41 6.44
N VAL A 334 27.13 -6.80 7.23
CA VAL A 334 27.97 -7.54 8.20
C VAL A 334 27.10 -8.18 9.28
N GLU A 335 26.15 -7.44 9.84
CA GLU A 335 25.25 -7.96 10.87
C GLU A 335 24.39 -9.10 10.33
N ARG A 336 23.87 -8.96 9.10
CA ARG A 336 23.09 -10.02 8.47
C ARG A 336 23.94 -11.26 8.21
N ALA A 337 25.15 -11.09 7.67
CA ALA A 337 26.08 -12.20 7.44
C ALA A 337 26.48 -12.91 8.75
N VAL A 338 26.64 -12.17 9.84
CA VAL A 338 26.85 -12.75 11.17
C VAL A 338 25.63 -13.56 11.62
N GLN A 339 24.41 -13.03 11.44
CA GLN A 339 23.17 -13.73 11.80
C GLN A 339 22.96 -15.02 10.97
N THR A 340 23.30 -14.99 9.69
CA THR A 340 23.16 -16.13 8.77
C THR A 340 24.33 -17.13 8.85
N GLY A 341 25.38 -16.82 9.62
CA GLY A 341 26.56 -17.67 9.80
C GLY A 341 27.61 -17.55 8.69
N GLU A 342 27.49 -16.55 7.81
CA GLU A 342 28.39 -16.26 6.69
C GLU A 342 29.64 -15.49 7.15
N LEU A 343 30.29 -15.95 8.24
CA LEU A 343 31.36 -15.24 8.93
C LEU A 343 32.59 -14.97 8.04
N ALA A 344 32.91 -15.88 7.12
CA ALA A 344 34.02 -15.69 6.18
C ALA A 344 33.76 -14.54 5.21
N LEU A 345 32.53 -14.44 4.69
CA LEU A 345 32.12 -13.34 3.80
C LEU A 345 32.00 -12.02 4.58
N ALA A 346 31.52 -12.07 5.82
CA ALA A 346 31.52 -10.91 6.70
C ALA A 346 32.95 -10.39 6.96
N ALA A 347 33.92 -11.30 7.16
CA ALA A 347 35.32 -10.94 7.32
C ALA A 347 35.91 -10.33 6.04
N GLU A 348 35.60 -10.91 4.88
CA GLU A 348 36.04 -10.37 3.58
C GLU A 348 35.47 -8.96 3.36
N LEU A 349 34.18 -8.76 3.63
CA LEU A 349 33.50 -7.46 3.57
C LEU A 349 34.18 -6.43 4.48
N VAL A 350 34.43 -6.78 5.76
CA VAL A 350 35.08 -5.88 6.73
C VAL A 350 36.53 -5.56 6.35
N ASN A 351 37.23 -6.47 5.68
CA ASN A 351 38.61 -6.24 5.23
C ASN A 351 38.71 -5.30 4.03
N ARG A 352 37.65 -5.18 3.23
CA ARG A 352 37.57 -4.24 2.10
C ARG A 352 37.24 -2.81 2.52
N ILE A 353 36.64 -2.63 3.69
CA ILE A 353 36.29 -1.31 4.24
C ILE A 353 37.56 -0.59 4.74
N PRO A 354 37.72 0.73 4.45
CA PRO A 354 38.81 1.52 4.98
C PRO A 354 38.97 1.38 6.50
N SER A 355 40.22 1.25 6.97
CA SER A 355 40.56 0.84 8.33
C SER A 355 39.96 1.70 9.46
N ARG A 356 39.77 3.00 9.21
CA ARG A 356 39.21 3.94 10.19
C ARG A 356 37.71 3.72 10.45
N GLU A 357 36.97 3.25 9.45
CA GLU A 357 35.53 2.99 9.51
C GLU A 357 35.23 1.53 9.87
N ALA A 358 36.13 0.61 9.49
CA ALA A 358 35.99 -0.82 9.76
C ALA A 358 36.19 -1.22 11.22
N GLN A 359 36.78 -0.38 12.07
CA GLN A 359 37.21 -0.79 13.42
C GLN A 359 36.05 -1.23 14.32
N SER A 360 34.91 -0.54 14.27
CA SER A 360 33.69 -0.95 15.01
C SER A 360 33.15 -2.29 14.51
N LEU A 361 33.15 -2.49 13.19
CA LEU A 361 32.70 -3.72 12.53
C LEU A 361 33.63 -4.90 12.81
N ARG A 362 34.95 -4.68 12.84
CA ARG A 362 35.95 -5.70 13.23
C ARG A 362 35.70 -6.19 14.65
N VAL A 363 35.54 -5.28 15.61
CA VAL A 363 35.24 -5.66 17.01
C VAL A 363 33.92 -6.42 17.12
N ARG A 364 32.88 -6.03 16.37
CA ARG A 364 31.60 -6.76 16.34
C ARG A 364 31.76 -8.15 15.72
N LEU A 365 32.46 -8.27 14.60
CA LEU A 365 32.75 -9.55 13.95
C LEU A 365 33.60 -10.46 14.84
N GLU A 366 34.65 -9.94 15.47
CA GLU A 366 35.47 -10.68 16.44
C GLU A 366 34.64 -11.21 17.60
N ARG A 367 33.73 -10.41 18.16
CA ARG A 367 32.79 -10.86 19.20
C ARG A 367 31.84 -11.93 18.68
N ALA A 368 31.34 -11.80 17.46
CA ALA A 368 30.47 -12.79 16.84
C ALA A 368 31.20 -14.12 16.59
N THR A 369 32.41 -14.06 16.02
CA THR A 369 33.29 -15.20 15.79
C THR A 369 33.71 -15.85 17.11
N ALA A 370 33.98 -15.07 18.16
CA ALA A 370 34.27 -15.60 19.50
C ALA A 370 33.02 -16.22 20.16
N LYS A 371 31.81 -15.69 19.93
CA LYS A 371 30.55 -16.30 20.39
C LYS A 371 30.26 -17.62 19.68
N VAL A 372 30.52 -17.71 18.38
CA VAL A 372 30.41 -18.97 17.62
C VAL A 372 31.50 -19.94 18.05
N GLY A 373 32.75 -19.46 18.20
CA GLY A 373 33.89 -20.21 18.73
C GLY A 373 33.65 -20.79 20.12
N THR A 374 33.05 -20.02 21.03
CA THR A 374 32.66 -20.48 22.38
C THR A 374 31.39 -21.34 22.40
N ALA A 375 30.52 -21.25 21.38
CA ALA A 375 29.44 -22.19 21.17
C ALA A 375 29.94 -23.54 20.62
N THR A 376 30.97 -23.55 19.77
CA THR A 376 31.68 -24.76 19.31
C THR A 376 32.61 -25.33 20.37
N GLU A 377 33.16 -24.51 21.27
CA GLU A 377 33.86 -24.96 22.49
C GLU A 377 32.89 -25.31 23.64
N GLY A 378 31.58 -25.18 23.40
CA GLY A 378 30.48 -25.50 24.32
C GLY A 378 30.25 -26.99 24.53
N GLY A 379 31.33 -27.78 24.61
CA GLY A 379 31.30 -29.18 25.04
C GLY A 379 30.27 -30.06 24.30
N PRO A 380 29.76 -31.13 24.93
CA PRO A 380 28.93 -32.15 24.28
C PRO A 380 27.68 -31.61 23.55
N THR A 381 27.19 -30.41 23.92
CA THR A 381 25.99 -29.77 23.35
C THR A 381 26.09 -29.37 21.88
N ALA A 382 27.27 -28.95 21.41
CA ALA A 382 27.47 -28.56 20.01
C ALA A 382 27.41 -29.79 19.08
N GLY A 383 28.01 -30.89 19.50
CA GLY A 383 27.94 -32.18 18.80
C GLY A 383 26.51 -32.71 18.71
N PHE A 384 25.70 -32.51 19.75
CA PHE A 384 24.28 -32.86 19.71
C PHE A 384 23.48 -32.01 18.71
N LEU A 385 23.77 -30.71 18.59
CA LEU A 385 23.07 -29.83 17.64
C LEU A 385 23.43 -30.18 16.18
N GLU A 386 24.71 -30.35 15.87
CA GLU A 386 25.16 -30.74 14.53
C GLU A 386 24.62 -32.12 14.13
N ALA A 387 24.68 -33.10 15.03
CA ALA A 387 24.11 -34.44 14.78
C ALA A 387 22.59 -34.38 14.58
N SER A 388 21.88 -33.52 15.31
CA SER A 388 20.43 -33.33 15.13
C SER A 388 20.10 -32.74 13.77
N ILE A 389 20.79 -31.66 13.37
CA ILE A 389 20.57 -31.01 12.07
C ILE A 389 20.88 -31.96 10.92
N GLN A 390 21.98 -32.72 11.03
CA GLN A 390 22.35 -33.70 9.99
C GLN A 390 21.32 -34.82 9.88
N ALA A 391 20.83 -35.34 11.00
CA ALA A 391 19.79 -36.37 11.00
C ALA A 391 18.47 -35.86 10.41
N VAL A 392 18.07 -34.60 10.65
CA VAL A 392 16.90 -33.98 10.00
C VAL A 392 17.09 -33.91 8.48
N ARG A 393 18.26 -33.45 8.01
CA ARG A 393 18.58 -33.35 6.57
C ARG A 393 18.55 -34.69 5.85
N GLU A 394 18.90 -35.75 6.56
CA GLU A 394 18.90 -37.12 6.04
C GLU A 394 17.56 -37.86 6.24
N GLY A 395 16.54 -37.19 6.77
CA GLY A 395 15.22 -37.79 7.04
C GLY A 395 15.20 -38.77 8.21
N ARG A 396 16.26 -38.84 9.02
CA ARG A 396 16.39 -39.70 10.21
C ARG A 396 15.75 -39.03 11.43
N LEU A 397 14.44 -38.83 11.38
CA LEU A 397 13.70 -38.00 12.34
C LEU A 397 13.72 -38.52 13.79
N GLU A 398 13.76 -39.84 14.01
CA GLU A 398 13.86 -40.42 15.36
C GLU A 398 15.24 -40.16 16.00
N GLU A 399 16.30 -40.23 15.19
CA GLU A 399 17.66 -39.93 15.61
C GLU A 399 17.82 -38.43 15.88
N ALA A 400 17.29 -37.59 14.99
CA ALA A 400 17.23 -36.15 15.21
C ALA A 400 16.53 -35.81 16.54
N ALA A 401 15.42 -36.47 16.86
CA ALA A 401 14.72 -36.27 18.12
C ALA A 401 15.56 -36.70 19.33
N SER A 402 16.23 -37.85 19.24
CA SER A 402 17.10 -38.36 20.31
C SER A 402 18.29 -37.44 20.58
N GLN A 403 18.98 -37.01 19.52
CA GLN A 403 20.12 -36.10 19.61
C GLN A 403 19.69 -34.72 20.14
N ALA A 404 18.53 -34.22 19.70
CA ALA A 404 18.04 -32.93 20.16
C ALA A 404 17.67 -32.96 21.65
N GLN A 405 17.03 -34.03 22.12
CA GLN A 405 16.72 -34.23 23.54
C GLN A 405 17.97 -34.35 24.42
N ALA A 406 18.99 -35.08 23.95
CA ALA A 406 20.28 -35.18 24.62
C ALA A 406 21.00 -33.81 24.68
N GLY A 407 20.96 -33.05 23.59
CA GLY A 407 21.44 -31.68 23.53
C GLY A 407 20.73 -30.75 24.51
N ILE A 408 19.40 -30.85 24.64
CA ILE A 408 18.60 -30.05 25.57
C ILE A 408 18.97 -30.38 27.03
N ALA A 409 19.21 -31.65 27.34
CA ALA A 409 19.65 -32.06 28.66
C ALA A 409 21.05 -31.50 28.97
N ALA A 410 21.98 -31.55 28.02
CA ALA A 410 23.32 -30.99 28.14
C ALA A 410 23.31 -29.45 28.25
N ALA A 411 22.39 -28.77 27.54
CA ALA A 411 22.26 -27.32 27.56
C ALA A 411 21.90 -26.74 28.94
N LYS A 412 21.37 -27.55 29.87
CA LYS A 412 21.15 -27.13 31.27
C LYS A 412 22.43 -26.73 31.99
N GLY A 413 23.57 -27.29 31.59
CA GLY A 413 24.90 -26.99 32.16
C GLY A 413 25.50 -25.65 31.69
N ILE A 414 24.91 -25.00 30.68
CA ILE A 414 25.41 -23.75 30.13
C ILE A 414 25.12 -22.60 31.12
N ARG A 415 26.18 -21.96 31.62
CA ARG A 415 26.09 -20.86 32.60
C ARG A 415 25.65 -19.53 31.99
N ASN A 416 25.95 -19.30 30.71
CA ASN A 416 25.54 -18.08 30.01
C ASN A 416 24.08 -18.23 29.53
N ASN A 417 23.18 -17.39 30.06
CA ASN A 417 21.74 -17.47 29.78
C ASN A 417 21.39 -17.23 28.31
N ASP A 418 22.09 -16.34 27.62
CA ASP A 418 21.80 -16.01 26.22
C ASP A 418 22.23 -17.15 25.30
N VAL A 419 23.42 -17.72 25.56
CA VAL A 419 23.93 -18.90 24.82
C VAL A 419 23.04 -20.11 25.08
N ARG A 420 22.65 -20.34 26.34
CA ARG A 420 21.73 -21.41 26.72
C ARG A 420 20.40 -21.28 26.00
N ARG A 421 19.87 -20.06 25.92
CA ARG A 421 18.59 -19.76 25.26
C ARG A 421 18.68 -20.05 23.76
N GLU A 422 19.70 -19.56 23.08
CA GLU A 422 19.90 -19.77 21.64
C GLU A 422 20.05 -21.26 21.29
N VAL A 423 20.88 -22.00 22.05
CA VAL A 423 21.07 -23.45 21.85
C VAL A 423 19.77 -24.22 22.06
N LEU A 424 19.00 -23.88 23.09
CA LEU A 424 17.70 -24.50 23.35
C LEU A 424 16.68 -24.19 22.26
N PHE A 425 16.67 -22.98 21.70
CA PHE A 425 15.80 -22.63 20.57
C PHE A 425 16.13 -23.47 19.33
N ARG A 426 17.41 -23.59 18.97
CA ARG A 426 17.85 -24.38 17.80
C ARG A 426 17.58 -25.88 17.95
N LEU A 427 17.78 -26.43 19.15
CA LEU A 427 17.46 -27.83 19.44
C LEU A 427 15.95 -28.08 19.48
N ALA A 428 15.17 -27.16 20.03
CA ALA A 428 13.70 -27.23 19.99
C ALA A 428 13.18 -27.19 18.55
N ALA A 429 13.77 -26.36 17.70
CA ALA A 429 13.51 -26.31 16.27
C ALA A 429 13.66 -27.68 15.58
N CYS A 430 14.74 -28.41 15.88
CA CYS A 430 14.97 -29.75 15.34
C CYS A 430 13.88 -30.76 15.77
N LEU A 431 13.27 -30.57 16.94
CA LEU A 431 12.19 -31.43 17.44
C LEU A 431 10.84 -31.16 16.78
N ILE A 432 10.63 -29.99 16.16
CA ILE A 432 9.35 -29.63 15.52
C ILE A 432 9.06 -30.56 14.33
N CYS A 433 10.08 -30.94 13.57
CA CYS A 433 9.96 -31.85 12.44
C CYS A 433 9.82 -33.33 12.86
N THR A 434 9.62 -33.60 14.15
CA THR A 434 9.58 -34.96 14.72
C THR A 434 8.28 -35.18 15.51
N PRO A 435 7.90 -36.43 15.81
CA PRO A 435 6.77 -36.72 16.70
C PRO A 435 6.88 -36.08 18.10
N ALA A 436 8.07 -35.58 18.48
CA ALA A 436 8.32 -34.89 19.75
C ALA A 436 8.08 -33.37 19.71
N ALA A 437 7.42 -32.83 18.67
CA ALA A 437 7.11 -31.40 18.52
C ALA A 437 6.41 -30.78 19.76
N ARG A 438 5.61 -31.56 20.48
CA ARG A 438 4.96 -31.12 21.73
C ARG A 438 5.96 -30.77 22.84
N GLU A 439 7.11 -31.43 22.89
CA GLU A 439 8.18 -31.10 23.85
C GLU A 439 8.97 -29.86 23.41
N ALA A 440 9.17 -29.65 22.10
CA ALA A 440 9.74 -28.42 21.56
C ALA A 440 8.94 -27.19 22.03
N PHE A 441 7.61 -27.27 21.91
CA PHE A 441 6.70 -26.19 22.29
C PHE A 441 6.76 -25.89 23.80
N LYS A 442 6.86 -26.93 24.66
CA LYS A 442 7.01 -26.76 26.11
C LYS A 442 8.34 -26.09 26.49
N ILE A 443 9.42 -26.42 25.78
CA ILE A 443 10.74 -25.82 26.01
C ILE A 443 10.68 -24.34 25.65
N VAL A 444 10.18 -24.01 24.46
CA VAL A 444 10.03 -22.62 24.02
C VAL A 444 9.18 -21.81 25.00
N LEU A 445 7.99 -22.31 25.37
CA LEU A 445 7.11 -21.64 26.35
C LEU A 445 7.76 -21.43 27.72
N ARG A 446 8.54 -22.40 28.21
CA ARG A 446 9.19 -22.30 29.53
C ARG A 446 10.26 -21.20 29.54
N TYR A 447 10.94 -20.98 28.41
CA TYR A 447 12.02 -20.00 28.30
C TYR A 447 11.57 -18.63 27.79
N THR A 448 10.38 -18.51 27.18
CA THR A 448 9.77 -17.23 26.80
C THR A 448 8.99 -16.57 27.94
N LYS A 449 8.49 -17.34 28.92
CA LYS A 449 7.70 -16.83 30.07
C LYS A 449 8.40 -15.77 30.93
N ASN A 450 9.72 -15.63 30.82
CA ASN A 450 10.54 -14.65 31.55
C ASN A 450 11.14 -13.56 30.64
N ALA A 451 10.81 -13.50 29.34
CA ALA A 451 11.21 -12.38 28.48
C ALA A 451 10.10 -11.35 28.37
N VAL A 452 10.46 -10.07 28.48
CA VAL A 452 9.58 -8.92 28.27
C VAL A 452 9.08 -8.82 26.81
N ASP A 453 9.71 -9.55 25.88
CA ASP A 453 9.29 -9.66 24.47
C ASP A 453 8.88 -11.11 24.12
N SER A 454 7.72 -11.56 24.61
CA SER A 454 7.15 -12.86 24.21
C SER A 454 6.83 -12.93 22.71
N ASP A 455 6.50 -11.79 22.11
CA ASP A 455 6.01 -11.74 20.73
C ASP A 455 7.14 -11.89 19.70
N ASP A 456 8.34 -11.33 19.94
CA ASP A 456 9.48 -11.50 19.02
C ASP A 456 10.01 -12.95 19.03
N ALA A 457 9.99 -13.60 20.19
CA ALA A 457 10.40 -15.00 20.31
C ALA A 457 9.39 -15.97 19.68
N VAL A 458 8.09 -15.70 19.79
CA VAL A 458 7.04 -16.47 19.11
C VAL A 458 7.07 -16.22 17.60
N LYS A 459 7.29 -14.96 17.17
CA LYS A 459 7.44 -14.61 15.76
C LYS A 459 8.65 -15.30 15.12
N ARG A 460 9.83 -15.24 15.73
CA ARG A 460 11.03 -15.97 15.26
C ARG A 460 10.84 -17.48 15.29
N TYR A 461 10.05 -18.00 16.22
CA TYR A 461 9.68 -19.42 16.26
C TYR A 461 8.83 -19.82 15.05
N PHE A 462 7.86 -18.99 14.64
CA PHE A 462 7.06 -19.25 13.43
C PHE A 462 7.85 -18.99 12.13
N GLU A 463 8.66 -17.94 12.06
CA GLU A 463 9.54 -17.67 10.90
C GLU A 463 10.55 -18.81 10.66
N PHE A 464 11.01 -19.47 11.73
CA PHE A 464 11.88 -20.63 11.61
C PHE A 464 11.15 -21.89 11.15
N ILE A 465 9.89 -22.09 11.58
CA ILE A 465 9.03 -23.20 11.11
C ILE A 465 8.79 -23.06 9.60
N GLU A 466 8.48 -21.86 9.12
CA GLU A 466 8.30 -21.57 7.68
C GLU A 466 9.57 -21.82 6.85
N CYS A 467 10.76 -21.82 7.46
CA CYS A 467 12.02 -22.13 6.77
C CYS A 467 12.38 -23.62 6.77
N CYS A 468 11.67 -24.46 7.54
CA CYS A 468 11.93 -25.89 7.67
C CYS A 468 10.90 -26.76 6.95
N GLU A 469 9.77 -26.19 6.53
CA GLU A 469 8.96 -26.68 5.39
C GLU A 469 9.67 -26.36 4.06
#